data_AF-M6G7H4-F1
#
_entry.id   AF-M6G7H4-F1
#
_cell.length_a   1.000
_cell.length_b   1.000
_cell.length_c   1.000
_cell.angle_alpha   90.00
_cell.angle_beta   90.00
_cell.angle_gamma   90.00
#
_symmetry.space_group_name_H-M   'P 1'
#
loop_
_entity.id
_entity.type
_entity.pdbx_description
1 polymer ?
#
loop_
_entity_poly.entity_id
_entity_poly.type
_entity_poly.pdbx_seq_one_letter_code
_entity_poly.pdbx_strand_id
1 'polypeptide(L)'
;MKYKKTTLLPDIAYEKRNTILKRILYFAISVVLILFGVTTSYRMRWISDDAFISLRYAKNFADGKGLVFNEGEFVEGYTNFFGRFC
;
A
#
# COMPACT_ATOMS: atom_id res chain seq x y z
N MET A 1 34.56 -15.50 -50.61
CA MET A 1 33.36 -14.77 -50.14
C MET A 1 32.28 -15.77 -49.76
N LYS A 2 32.27 -16.24 -48.49
CA LYS A 2 31.33 -17.27 -48.03
C LYS A 2 30.02 -16.60 -47.60
N TYR A 3 28.98 -16.78 -48.39
CA TYR A 3 27.65 -16.27 -48.09
C TYR A 3 27.03 -17.11 -46.95
N LYS A 4 27.06 -16.59 -45.71
CA LYS A 4 26.45 -17.21 -44.52
C LYS A 4 24.96 -16.86 -44.48
N LYS A 5 24.14 -17.50 -45.33
CA LYS A 5 22.69 -17.21 -45.43
C LYS A 5 21.80 -18.07 -44.54
N THR A 6 22.34 -19.09 -43.87
CA THR A 6 21.51 -20.12 -43.21
C THR A 6 21.24 -19.87 -41.72
N THR A 7 21.94 -18.93 -41.06
CA THR A 7 21.77 -18.64 -39.61
C THR A 7 20.99 -17.36 -39.29
N LEU A 8 20.74 -16.47 -40.25
CA LEU A 8 20.18 -15.13 -39.97
C LEU A 8 18.65 -15.10 -39.81
N LEU A 9 17.93 -16.11 -40.31
CA LEU A 9 16.46 -16.19 -40.17
C LEU A 9 15.97 -16.52 -38.73
N PRO A 10 16.56 -17.49 -38.00
CA PRO A 10 16.14 -17.78 -36.63
C PRO A 10 16.58 -16.73 -35.60
N ASP A 11 17.70 -16.03 -35.82
CA ASP A 11 18.23 -15.03 -34.86
C ASP A 11 17.34 -13.79 -34.76
N ILE A 12 16.85 -13.25 -35.90
CA ILE A 12 15.93 -12.10 -35.91
C ILE A 12 14.59 -12.47 -35.26
N ALA A 13 14.08 -13.67 -35.54
CA ALA A 13 12.87 -14.18 -34.89
C ALA A 13 13.07 -14.41 -33.38
N TYR A 14 14.25 -14.88 -32.97
CA TYR A 14 14.63 -15.08 -31.58
C TYR A 14 14.71 -13.75 -30.82
N GLU A 15 15.34 -12.73 -31.38
CA GLU A 15 15.47 -11.41 -30.78
C GLU A 15 14.11 -10.70 -30.68
N LYS A 16 13.28 -10.80 -31.72
CA LYS A 16 11.91 -10.26 -31.71
C LYS A 16 11.03 -10.97 -30.68
N ARG A 17 11.14 -12.30 -30.53
CA ARG A 17 10.40 -13.04 -29.50
C ARG A 17 10.88 -12.64 -28.09
N ASN A 18 12.20 -12.50 -27.89
CA ASN A 18 12.76 -12.16 -26.58
C ASN A 18 12.38 -10.74 -26.13
N THR A 19 12.32 -9.77 -27.06
CA THR A 19 11.84 -8.41 -26.77
C THR A 19 10.36 -8.39 -26.42
N ILE A 20 9.53 -9.18 -27.10
CA ILE A 20 8.11 -9.35 -26.74
C ILE A 20 7.95 -9.99 -25.35
N LEU A 21 8.69 -11.07 -25.06
CA LEU A 21 8.67 -11.72 -23.75
C LEU A 21 9.11 -10.80 -22.62
N LYS A 22 10.17 -10.01 -22.83
CA LYS A 22 10.60 -8.99 -21.86
C LYS A 22 9.52 -7.94 -21.61
N ARG A 23 8.83 -7.46 -22.65
CA ARG A 23 7.72 -6.50 -22.50
C ARG A 23 6.55 -7.10 -21.74
N ILE A 24 6.18 -8.35 -22.02
CA ILE A 24 5.14 -9.07 -21.28
C ILE A 24 5.56 -9.25 -19.82
N LEU A 25 6.82 -9.60 -19.57
CA LEU A 25 7.36 -9.75 -18.22
C LEU A 25 7.32 -8.43 -17.45
N TYR A 26 7.78 -7.33 -18.03
CA TYR A 26 7.72 -6.01 -17.40
C TYR A 26 6.28 -5.57 -17.12
N PHE A 27 5.36 -5.85 -18.04
CA PHE A 27 3.95 -5.56 -17.86
C PHE A 27 3.32 -6.43 -16.75
N ALA A 28 3.64 -7.71 -16.70
CA ALA A 28 3.17 -8.60 -15.63
C ALA A 28 3.70 -8.15 -14.26
N ILE A 29 4.98 -7.80 -14.17
CA ILE A 29 5.60 -7.28 -12.94
C ILE A 29 4.94 -5.97 -12.52
N SER A 30 4.72 -5.02 -13.44
CA SER A 30 4.08 -3.75 -13.09
C SER A 30 2.65 -3.95 -12.59
N VAL A 31 1.88 -4.83 -13.22
CA VAL A 31 0.52 -5.18 -12.77
C VAL A 31 0.56 -5.80 -11.37
N VAL A 32 1.48 -6.72 -11.09
CA VAL A 32 1.61 -7.33 -9.76
C VAL A 32 1.97 -6.29 -8.70
N LEU A 33 2.91 -5.37 -9.00
CA LEU A 33 3.29 -4.30 -8.08
C LEU A 33 2.12 -3.35 -7.78
N ILE A 34 1.34 -2.99 -8.80
CA ILE A 34 0.14 -2.15 -8.63
C ILE A 34 -0.90 -2.87 -7.77
N LEU A 35 -1.21 -4.13 -8.07
CA LEU A 35 -2.17 -4.92 -7.30
C LEU A 35 -1.74 -5.10 -5.85
N PHE A 36 -0.44 -5.35 -5.63
CA PHE A 36 0.13 -5.40 -4.28
C PHE A 36 -0.10 -4.07 -3.57
N GLY A 37 0.33 -2.95 -4.17
CA GLY A 37 0.14 -1.60 -3.63
C GLY A 37 -1.30 -1.27 -3.27
N VAL A 38 -2.25 -1.55 -4.16
CA VAL A 38 -3.68 -1.31 -3.91
C VAL A 38 -4.19 -2.17 -2.76
N THR A 39 -3.80 -3.45 -2.71
CA THR A 39 -4.24 -4.37 -1.65
C THR A 39 -3.68 -3.97 -0.29
N THR A 40 -2.39 -3.63 -0.18
CA THR A 40 -1.82 -3.13 1.08
C THR A 40 -2.48 -1.82 1.49
N SER A 41 -2.65 -0.85 0.58
CA SER A 41 -3.33 0.41 0.90
C SER A 41 -4.76 0.21 1.39
N TYR A 42 -5.52 -0.70 0.78
CA TYR A 42 -6.88 -1.00 1.21
C TYR A 42 -6.93 -1.65 2.60
N ARG A 43 -5.98 -2.54 2.91
CA ARG A 43 -5.87 -3.16 4.23
C ARG A 43 -5.42 -2.17 5.31
N MET A 44 -4.51 -1.26 4.97
CA MET A 44 -3.97 -0.24 5.88
C MET A 44 -4.90 0.98 6.06
N ARG A 45 -5.95 1.11 5.25
CA ARG A 45 -6.95 2.19 5.34
C ARG A 45 -7.48 2.37 6.77
N TRP A 46 -7.77 1.26 7.44
CA TRP A 46 -8.34 1.22 8.78
C TRP A 46 -7.33 1.60 9.87
N ILE A 47 -6.07 1.20 9.71
CA ILE A 47 -4.99 1.52 10.65
C ILE A 47 -4.76 3.04 10.72
N SER A 48 -4.93 3.75 9.60
CA SER A 48 -4.78 5.21 9.57
C SER A 48 -5.88 5.92 10.38
N ASP A 49 -7.10 5.40 10.39
CA ASP A 49 -8.21 5.97 11.16
C ASP A 49 -8.06 5.66 12.67
N ASP A 50 -7.71 4.42 13.04
CA ASP A 50 -7.46 4.04 14.43
C ASP A 50 -6.26 4.80 15.03
N ALA A 51 -5.20 4.99 14.23
CA ALA A 51 -4.04 5.80 14.62
C ALA A 51 -4.42 7.28 14.79
N PHE A 52 -5.29 7.82 13.92
CA PHE A 52 -5.75 9.20 14.03
C PHE A 52 -6.53 9.43 15.33
N ILE A 53 -7.42 8.49 15.71
CA ILE A 53 -8.15 8.53 16.98
C ILE A 53 -7.15 8.55 18.15
N SER A 54 -6.19 7.63 18.16
CA SER A 54 -5.18 7.53 19.21
C SER A 54 -4.31 8.78 19.34
N LEU A 55 -3.88 9.36 18.22
CA LEU A 55 -3.09 10.59 18.20
C LEU A 55 -3.88 11.80 18.71
N ARG A 56 -5.18 11.87 18.43
CA ARG A 56 -6.06 12.93 18.93
C ARG A 56 -6.26 12.83 20.44
N TYR A 57 -6.45 11.61 20.96
CA TYR A 57 -6.46 11.37 22.41
C TYR A 57 -5.12 11.74 23.07
N ALA A 58 -3.99 11.35 22.48
CA ALA A 58 -2.67 11.70 23.00
C ALA A 58 -2.42 13.22 23.01
N LYS A 59 -2.88 13.93 21.97
CA LYS A 59 -2.81 15.38 21.90
C LYS A 59 -3.66 16.05 22.98
N ASN A 60 -4.90 15.63 23.15
CA ASN A 60 -5.79 16.20 24.17
C ASN A 60 -5.29 15.89 25.60
N PHE A 61 -4.66 14.73 25.79
CA PHE A 61 -3.97 14.39 27.04
C PHE A 61 -2.76 15.30 27.30
N ALA A 62 -1.92 15.53 26.29
CA ALA A 62 -0.77 16.43 26.39
C ALA A 62 -1.18 17.90 26.66
N ASP A 63 -2.32 18.33 26.13
CA ASP A 63 -2.91 19.65 26.37
C ASP A 63 -3.61 19.78 27.74
N GLY A 64 -3.62 18.72 28.57
CA GLY A 64 -4.24 18.73 29.90
C GLY A 64 -5.77 18.63 29.89
N LYS A 65 -6.38 18.30 28.74
CA LYS A 65 -7.84 18.16 28.56
C LYS A 65 -8.34 16.75 28.91
N GLY A 66 -7.42 15.81 29.17
CA GLY A 66 -7.71 14.41 29.45
C GLY A 66 -7.84 13.55 28.19
N LEU A 67 -8.07 12.25 28.38
CA LEU A 67 -8.33 11.30 27.28
C LEU A 67 -9.75 11.50 26.73
N VAL A 68 -9.97 12.61 26.03
CA VAL A 68 -11.22 12.95 25.35
C VAL A 68 -10.98 13.14 23.85
N PHE A 69 -11.99 12.89 23.02
CA PHE A 69 -11.89 13.09 21.56
C PHE A 69 -12.25 14.53 21.16
N ASN A 70 -13.30 15.09 21.77
CA ASN A 70 -13.75 16.47 21.63
C ASN A 70 -13.70 17.17 23.00
N GLU A 71 -13.28 18.43 23.03
CA GLU A 71 -13.25 19.23 24.26
C GLU A 71 -14.68 19.52 24.73
N GLY A 72 -15.00 19.13 25.96
CA GLY A 72 -16.34 19.30 26.55
C GLY A 72 -17.35 18.17 26.23
N GLU A 73 -17.02 17.27 25.31
CA GLU A 73 -17.79 16.06 25.02
C GLU A 73 -17.06 14.85 25.61
N PHE A 74 -17.53 14.38 26.78
CA PHE A 74 -17.07 13.13 27.39
C PHE A 74 -17.68 11.94 26.63
N VAL A 75 -17.23 11.72 25.40
CA VAL A 75 -17.64 10.55 24.62
C VAL A 75 -16.71 9.39 24.98
N GLU A 76 -17.28 8.37 25.63
CA GLU A 76 -16.63 7.08 25.87
C GLU A 76 -16.21 6.46 24.53
N GLY A 77 -14.94 6.62 24.16
CA GLY A 77 -14.37 6.08 22.92
C GLY A 77 -14.02 4.60 22.97
N TYR A 78 -14.60 3.83 23.92
CA TYR A 78 -14.34 2.40 24.05
C TYR A 78 -15.60 1.64 24.47
N THR A 79 -15.91 0.57 23.76
CA THR A 79 -16.91 -0.45 24.15
C THR A 79 -16.52 -1.21 25.44
N ASN A 80 -15.34 -0.94 26.01
CA ASN A 80 -14.98 -1.42 27.35
C ASN A 80 -15.33 -0.35 28.39
N PHE A 81 -16.50 -0.54 29.00
CA PHE A 81 -16.90 0.06 30.26
C PHE A 81 -15.79 -0.07 31.31
N PHE A 82 -15.05 1.00 31.57
CA PHE A 82 -14.64 1.30 32.94
C PHE A 82 -14.49 2.81 33.09
N GLY A 83 -15.54 3.37 33.69
CA GLY A 83 -15.77 4.79 33.77
C GLY A 83 -14.73 5.55 34.58
N ARG A 84 -14.69 6.85 34.26
CA ARG A 84 -14.46 7.99 35.15
C ARG A 84 -13.29 7.83 36.14
N PHE A 85 -12.17 8.46 35.81
CA PHE A 85 -11.31 9.01 36.86
C PHE A 85 -11.34 10.54 36.78
N CYS A 86 -11.95 11.08 37.83
CA CYS A 86 -11.81 12.44 38.30
C CYS A 86 -10.37 12.70 38.72
#